data_AF-A0A4Y2GCV2-F1
#
_entry.id   AF-A0A4Y2GCV2-F1
#
_cell.length_a   1.000
_cell.length_b   1.000
_cell.length_c   1.000
_cell.angle_alpha   90.00
_cell.angle_beta   90.00
_cell.angle_gamma   90.00
#
_symmetry.space_group_name_H-M   'P 1'
#
loop_
_entity.id
_entity.type
_entity.pdbx_description
1 polymer ?
#
loop_
_entity_poly.entity_id
_entity_poly.type
_entity_poly.pdbx_seq_one_letter_code
_entity_poly.pdbx_strand_id
1 'polypeptide(L)'
;MPDCSEKVNPDEQPYVYPHEQRRVKPKDPKVEPNDPDPDKAHHQHLRGKCKKLRCNCKGLNDSDVGGCNMTQHKNNTDNHPPIKQYPRRLSLSKKEEVESLVKKMVDNGIIEESSGPWASPIVLIKKKDGSPRFCVDNY
;
A
#
# COMPACT_ATOMS: atom_id res chain seq x y z
N MET A 1 -7.65 -35.52 39.76
CA MET A 1 -6.85 -34.97 38.65
C MET A 1 -6.38 -33.57 39.02
N PRO A 2 -5.07 -33.35 39.14
CA PRO A 2 -4.39 -32.13 38.68
C PRO A 2 -3.32 -32.56 37.64
N ASP A 3 -2.67 -31.77 36.81
CA ASP A 3 -2.34 -30.35 36.69
C ASP A 3 -1.94 -30.16 35.20
N CYS A 4 -2.31 -29.06 34.57
CA CYS A 4 -1.67 -28.61 33.34
C CYS A 4 -1.48 -27.10 33.45
N SER A 5 -0.40 -26.74 34.11
CA SER A 5 0.24 -25.43 34.07
C SER A 5 0.20 -24.82 32.66
N GLU A 6 -0.76 -23.93 32.40
CA GLU A 6 -0.64 -22.92 31.35
C GLU A 6 0.43 -21.93 31.81
N LYS A 7 1.65 -22.13 31.29
CA LYS A 7 2.72 -21.16 31.40
C LYS A 7 2.27 -19.91 30.62
N VAL A 8 1.78 -18.91 31.35
CA VAL A 8 1.65 -17.54 30.83
C VAL A 8 3.04 -17.06 30.48
N ASN A 9 3.28 -16.78 29.21
CA ASN A 9 4.57 -16.33 28.70
C ASN A 9 4.79 -14.88 29.17
N PRO A 10 5.85 -14.58 29.95
CA PRO A 10 6.01 -13.28 30.59
C PRO A 10 6.36 -12.11 29.63
N ASP A 11 6.56 -12.39 28.34
CA ASP A 11 6.89 -11.39 27.32
C ASP A 11 5.69 -10.92 26.47
N GLU A 12 4.48 -11.44 26.71
CA GLU A 12 3.27 -10.91 26.07
C GLU A 12 2.76 -9.66 26.81
N GLN A 13 3.36 -8.51 26.53
CA GLN A 13 2.71 -7.24 26.86
C GLN A 13 1.42 -7.10 26.03
N PRO A 14 0.24 -6.87 26.63
CA PRO A 14 -0.98 -6.61 25.88
C PRO A 14 -0.85 -5.23 25.23
N TYR A 15 -0.59 -5.20 23.92
CA TYR A 15 -0.60 -3.94 23.17
C TYR A 15 -2.03 -3.40 23.09
N VAL A 16 -2.31 -2.39 23.91
CA VAL A 16 -3.62 -1.73 24.02
C VAL A 16 -3.81 -0.80 22.82
N TYR A 17 -4.70 -1.16 21.89
CA TYR A 17 -5.21 -0.23 20.88
C TYR A 17 -6.48 0.45 21.39
N PRO A 18 -6.55 1.80 21.47
CA PRO A 18 -7.75 2.51 21.92
C PRO A 18 -8.97 2.20 21.03
N HIS A 19 -10.12 2.02 21.68
CA HIS A 19 -11.36 1.52 21.09
C HIS A 19 -12.03 2.46 20.06
N GLU A 20 -12.53 1.81 19.00
CA GLU A 20 -13.68 2.12 18.13
C GLU A 20 -14.18 3.57 18.00
N GLN A 21 -13.91 4.16 16.82
CA GLN A 21 -14.69 5.29 16.30
C GLN A 21 -15.24 4.93 14.91
N ARG A 22 -16.54 5.21 14.73
CA ARG A 22 -17.40 4.70 13.65
C ARG A 22 -16.89 5.07 12.25
N ARG A 23 -16.97 4.07 11.35
CA ARG A 23 -16.76 4.15 9.89
C ARG A 23 -17.67 5.22 9.27
N VAL A 24 -17.14 6.36 8.86
CA VAL A 24 -17.84 7.29 7.94
C VAL A 24 -17.49 6.84 6.52
N LYS A 25 -18.49 6.43 5.74
CA LYS A 25 -18.28 6.15 4.30
C LYS A 25 -18.26 7.47 3.54
N PRO A 26 -17.19 7.81 2.80
CA PRO A 26 -17.22 8.91 1.84
C PRO A 26 -18.28 8.65 0.77
N LYS A 27 -18.96 9.71 0.31
CA LYS A 27 -19.81 9.65 -0.88
C LYS A 27 -18.91 9.87 -2.10
N ASP A 28 -18.97 8.97 -3.08
CA ASP A 28 -18.20 9.09 -4.31
C ASP A 28 -18.54 10.42 -5.03
N PRO A 29 -17.54 11.19 -5.48
CA PRO A 29 -17.77 12.34 -6.35
C PRO A 29 -18.39 11.89 -7.68
N LYS A 30 -19.45 12.57 -8.13
CA LYS A 30 -20.03 12.36 -9.45
C LYS A 30 -19.06 12.93 -10.50
N VAL A 31 -18.47 12.07 -11.33
CA VAL A 31 -17.68 12.49 -12.49
C VAL A 31 -18.64 12.77 -13.65
N GLU A 32 -18.67 14.01 -14.14
CA GLU A 32 -19.48 14.42 -15.30
C GLU A 32 -18.84 13.91 -16.61
N PRO A 33 -19.61 13.44 -17.62
CA PRO A 33 -19.07 12.65 -18.74
C PRO A 33 -18.19 13.40 -19.76
N ASN A 34 -18.09 14.73 -19.69
CA ASN A 34 -17.57 15.56 -20.78
C ASN A 34 -16.36 16.44 -20.43
N ASP A 35 -15.81 16.33 -19.23
CA ASP A 35 -14.56 17.04 -18.92
C ASP A 35 -13.39 16.36 -19.64
N PRO A 36 -12.61 17.08 -20.48
CA PRO A 36 -11.44 16.52 -21.12
C PRO A 36 -10.43 16.16 -20.03
N ASP A 37 -10.32 14.86 -19.75
CA ASP A 37 -9.41 14.30 -18.75
C ASP A 37 -7.98 14.80 -19.02
N PRO A 38 -7.45 15.74 -18.20
CA PRO A 38 -6.13 16.31 -18.40
C PRO A 38 -5.03 15.24 -18.24
N ASP A 39 -5.37 14.13 -17.60
CA ASP A 39 -4.48 13.01 -17.35
C ASP A 39 -4.33 12.11 -18.59
N LYS A 40 -5.37 11.97 -19.43
CA LYS A 40 -5.30 11.15 -20.67
C LYS A 40 -4.26 11.64 -21.67
N ALA A 41 -4.21 12.95 -21.92
CA ALA A 41 -3.23 13.54 -22.84
C ALA A 41 -1.80 13.43 -22.29
N HIS A 42 -1.64 13.66 -20.98
CA HIS A 42 -0.38 13.47 -20.27
C HIS A 42 0.11 12.01 -20.37
N HIS A 43 -0.79 11.05 -20.13
CA HIS A 43 -0.50 9.62 -20.20
C HIS A 43 -0.11 9.17 -21.61
N GLN A 44 -0.75 9.70 -22.65
CA GLN A 44 -0.41 9.39 -24.05
C GLN A 44 0.98 9.94 -24.43
N HIS A 45 1.32 11.15 -23.98
CA HIS A 45 2.64 11.76 -24.18
C HIS A 45 3.76 10.98 -23.46
N LEU A 46 3.54 10.58 -22.21
CA LEU A 46 4.47 9.74 -21.45
C LEU A 46 4.70 8.39 -22.13
N ARG A 47 3.64 7.73 -22.61
CA ARG A 47 3.75 6.47 -23.38
C ARG A 47 4.55 6.66 -24.66
N GLY A 48 4.39 7.77 -25.36
CA GLY A 48 5.17 8.10 -26.57
C GLY A 48 6.66 8.29 -26.26
N LYS A 49 6.98 9.03 -25.21
CA LYS A 49 8.36 9.28 -24.76
C LYS A 49 9.07 7.99 -24.35
N CYS A 50 8.43 7.15 -23.56
CA CYS A 50 9.05 5.93 -23.06
C CYS A 50 9.31 4.89 -24.18
N LYS A 51 8.42 4.81 -25.18
CA LYS A 51 8.63 3.98 -26.39
C LYS A 51 9.84 4.45 -27.22
N LYS A 52 10.05 5.77 -27.33
CA LYS A 52 11.09 6.36 -28.17
C LYS A 52 12.50 6.17 -27.59
N LEU A 53 12.63 6.10 -26.27
CA LEU A 53 13.92 6.04 -25.56
C LEU A 53 14.29 4.65 -25.04
N ARG A 54 13.48 3.62 -25.33
CA ARG A 54 13.70 2.23 -24.87
C ARG A 54 13.94 2.14 -23.36
N CYS A 55 13.11 2.85 -22.58
CA CYS A 55 13.09 2.73 -21.11
C CYS A 55 12.68 1.29 -20.73
N ASN A 56 13.43 0.61 -19.85
CA ASN A 56 13.05 -0.72 -19.36
C ASN A 56 12.02 -0.57 -18.23
N CYS A 57 10.83 -0.08 -18.57
CA CYS A 57 9.73 0.11 -17.61
C CYS A 57 8.94 -1.19 -17.36
N LYS A 58 9.36 -2.31 -17.95
CA LYS A 58 8.81 -3.63 -17.66
C LYS A 58 9.79 -4.39 -16.79
N GLY A 59 9.35 -4.72 -15.58
CA GLY A 59 10.04 -5.69 -14.75
C GLY A 59 9.91 -7.10 -15.30
N LEU A 60 11.01 -7.84 -15.38
CA LEU A 60 11.04 -9.24 -15.83
C LEU A 60 10.67 -10.23 -14.72
N ASN A 61 10.81 -9.83 -13.45
CA ASN A 61 10.46 -10.61 -12.26
C ASN A 61 10.19 -9.68 -11.06
N ASP A 62 9.78 -10.24 -9.93
CA ASP A 62 9.41 -9.49 -8.72
C ASP A 62 10.56 -8.65 -8.12
N SER A 63 11.82 -8.88 -8.54
CA SER A 63 13.00 -8.13 -8.10
C SER A 63 13.53 -7.15 -9.15
N ASP A 64 13.19 -7.35 -10.43
CA ASP A 64 13.50 -6.45 -11.54
C ASP A 64 12.40 -5.37 -11.58
N VAL A 65 12.53 -4.37 -10.73
CA VAL A 65 11.58 -3.26 -10.67
C VAL A 65 11.85 -2.34 -11.86
N GLY A 66 11.04 -2.47 -12.91
CA GLY A 66 11.09 -1.54 -14.03
C GLY A 66 10.84 -0.10 -13.57
N GLY A 67 11.65 0.85 -14.03
CA GLY A 67 11.59 2.25 -13.61
C GLY A 67 11.73 3.23 -14.77
N CYS A 68 11.19 4.43 -14.61
CA CYS A 68 11.38 5.53 -15.55
C CYS A 68 11.73 6.81 -14.78
N ASN A 69 12.90 7.37 -15.04
CA ASN A 69 13.38 8.61 -14.44
C ASN A 69 12.98 9.87 -15.22
N MET A 70 12.22 9.73 -16.32
CA MET A 70 11.94 10.85 -17.23
C MET A 70 10.87 11.81 -16.73
N THR A 71 9.94 11.37 -15.89
CA THR A 71 8.85 12.20 -15.37
C THR A 71 8.42 11.69 -14.01
N GLN A 72 8.27 12.60 -13.08
CA GLN A 72 7.73 12.32 -11.76
C GLN A 72 6.23 12.62 -11.76
N HIS A 73 5.42 11.65 -11.34
CA HIS A 73 3.97 11.86 -11.19
C HIS A 73 3.72 12.65 -9.91
N LYS A 74 3.03 13.78 -10.02
CA LYS A 74 2.49 14.52 -8.88
C LYS A 74 1.00 14.20 -8.72
N ASN A 75 0.63 13.57 -7.62
CA ASN A 75 -0.78 13.31 -7.30
C ASN A 75 -1.44 14.62 -6.86
N ASN A 76 -2.48 15.05 -7.59
CA ASN A 76 -3.28 16.22 -7.20
C ASN A 76 -4.39 15.77 -6.25
N THR A 77 -4.34 16.22 -5.00
CA THR A 77 -5.38 15.95 -3.99
C THR A 77 -6.44 17.06 -3.92
N ASP A 78 -6.41 18.02 -4.85
CA ASP A 78 -7.27 19.21 -4.90
C ASP A 78 -7.55 19.79 -3.50
N ASN A 79 -8.81 19.86 -3.08
CA ASN A 79 -9.24 20.33 -1.77
C ASN A 79 -9.74 19.19 -0.86
N HIS A 80 -9.33 17.95 -1.12
CA HIS A 80 -9.72 16.81 -0.29
C HIS A 80 -8.93 16.79 1.03
N PRO A 81 -9.61 16.71 2.18
CA PRO A 81 -8.95 16.64 3.47
C PRO A 81 -8.18 15.31 3.61
N PRO A 82 -7.04 15.31 4.32
CA PRO A 82 -6.27 14.10 4.56
C PRO A 82 -7.06 13.00 5.27
N ILE A 83 -6.93 11.77 4.76
CA ILE A 83 -7.53 10.58 5.35
C ILE A 83 -6.42 9.72 5.96
N LYS A 84 -6.51 9.52 7.27
CA LYS A 84 -5.60 8.67 8.04
C LYS A 84 -6.35 7.46 8.57
N GLN A 85 -6.21 6.33 7.87
CA GLN A 85 -6.77 5.06 8.28
C GLN A 85 -5.79 4.29 9.17
N TYR A 86 -6.35 3.62 10.18
CA TYR A 86 -5.57 2.82 11.12
C TYR A 86 -5.19 1.45 10.50
N PRO A 87 -3.96 0.94 10.73
CA PRO A 87 -3.57 -0.40 10.31
C PRO A 87 -4.53 -1.49 10.78
N ARG A 88 -4.80 -2.49 9.95
CA ARG A 88 -5.66 -3.61 10.36
C ARG A 88 -4.93 -4.50 11.35
N ARG A 89 -5.68 -5.11 12.27
CA ARG A 89 -5.15 -6.15 13.16
C ARG A 89 -4.73 -7.36 12.32
N LEU A 90 -3.49 -7.78 12.49
CA LEU A 90 -2.91 -8.96 11.85
C LEU A 90 -2.51 -9.97 12.94
N SER A 91 -2.59 -11.26 12.62
CA SER A 91 -1.98 -12.30 13.46
C SER A 91 -0.46 -12.16 13.41
N LEU A 92 0.24 -12.68 14.43
CA LEU A 92 1.71 -12.61 14.52
C LEU A 92 2.39 -13.10 13.24
N SER A 93 2.00 -14.26 12.73
CA SER A 93 2.58 -14.83 11.49
C SER A 93 2.38 -13.92 10.27
N LYS A 94 1.25 -13.23 10.17
CA LYS A 94 1.01 -12.28 9.06
C LYS A 94 1.81 -11.00 9.25
N LYS A 95 2.04 -10.57 10.49
CA LYS A 95 2.84 -9.38 10.80
C LYS A 95 4.30 -9.59 10.39
N GLU A 96 4.88 -10.73 10.74
CA GLU A 96 6.25 -11.09 10.33
C GLU A 96 6.39 -11.14 8.81
N GLU A 97 5.38 -11.68 8.11
CA GLU A 97 5.34 -11.72 6.65
C GLU A 97 5.26 -10.30 6.04
N VAL A 98 4.43 -9.41 6.60
CA VAL A 98 4.38 -7.99 6.21
C VAL A 98 5.74 -7.33 6.42
N GLU A 99 6.36 -7.49 7.60
CA GLU A 99 7.64 -6.85 7.92
C GLU A 99 8.76 -7.31 6.97
N SER A 100 8.80 -8.61 6.63
CA SER A 100 9.73 -9.18 5.65
C SER A 100 9.53 -8.57 4.25
N LEU A 101 8.28 -8.42 3.81
CA LEU A 101 7.95 -7.82 2.52
C LEU A 101 8.30 -6.33 2.48
N VAL A 102 7.99 -5.58 3.54
CA VAL A 102 8.35 -4.15 3.68
C VAL A 102 9.85 -3.98 3.59
N LYS A 103 10.62 -4.78 4.34
CA LYS A 103 12.08 -4.72 4.29
C LYS A 103 12.62 -4.95 2.88
N LYS A 104 12.14 -5.98 2.17
CA LYS A 104 12.53 -6.23 0.77
C LYS A 104 12.22 -5.06 -0.15
N MET A 105 11.06 -4.41 0.02
CA MET A 105 10.69 -3.25 -0.80
C MET A 105 11.54 -2.01 -0.48
N VAL A 106 11.95 -1.81 0.78
CA VAL A 106 12.89 -0.77 1.18
C VAL A 106 14.28 -1.05 0.59
N ASP A 107 14.79 -2.28 0.73
CA ASP A 107 16.08 -2.69 0.19
C ASP A 107 16.14 -2.55 -1.35
N ASN A 108 15.01 -2.80 -2.03
CA ASN A 108 14.87 -2.63 -3.47
C ASN A 108 14.57 -1.17 -3.90
N GLY A 109 14.44 -0.22 -2.97
CA GLY A 109 14.15 1.19 -3.26
C GLY A 109 12.76 1.46 -3.84
N ILE A 110 11.79 0.56 -3.61
CA ILE A 110 10.40 0.70 -4.08
C ILE A 110 9.61 1.63 -3.15
N ILE A 111 9.88 1.56 -1.85
CA ILE A 111 9.22 2.37 -0.81
C ILE A 111 10.28 3.08 0.05
N GLU A 112 9.87 4.19 0.64
CA GLU A 112 10.68 4.97 1.57
C GLU A 112 9.87 5.29 2.84
N GLU A 113 10.57 5.50 3.95
CA GLU A 113 9.94 5.99 5.17
C GLU A 113 9.42 7.42 4.94
N SER A 114 8.17 7.66 5.30
CA SER A 114 7.55 8.98 5.17
C SER A 114 6.66 9.30 6.37
N SER A 115 6.61 10.59 6.73
CA SER A 115 5.69 11.11 7.73
C SER A 115 4.69 12.03 7.06
N GLY A 116 3.45 11.57 6.90
CA GLY A 116 2.39 12.32 6.23
C GLY A 116 1.04 12.25 6.95
N PRO A 117 0.12 13.19 6.65
CA PRO A 117 -1.24 13.16 7.20
C PRO A 117 -2.12 12.09 6.51
N TRP A 118 -1.65 11.48 5.43
CA TRP A 118 -2.31 10.40 4.71
C TRP A 118 -1.78 9.05 5.17
N ALA A 119 -2.68 8.10 5.45
CA ALA A 119 -2.31 6.71 5.72
C ALA A 119 -3.42 5.77 5.29
N SER A 120 -3.05 4.68 4.62
CA SER A 120 -3.94 3.61 4.17
C SER A 120 -3.46 2.27 4.74
N PRO A 121 -4.34 1.36 5.17
CA PRO A 121 -3.94 0.14 5.81
C PRO A 121 -3.46 -0.91 4.80
N ILE A 122 -2.57 -1.79 5.26
CA ILE A 122 -2.06 -2.92 4.50
C ILE A 122 -3.02 -4.10 4.62
N VAL A 123 -3.18 -4.82 3.51
CA VAL A 123 -3.94 -6.07 3.41
C VAL A 123 -3.06 -7.12 2.73
N LEU A 124 -2.92 -8.28 3.38
CA LEU A 124 -2.28 -9.45 2.78
C LEU A 124 -3.35 -10.35 2.16
N ILE A 125 -3.22 -10.59 0.85
CA ILE A 125 -4.10 -11.48 0.09
C ILE A 125 -3.28 -12.66 -0.42
N LYS A 126 -3.79 -13.89 -0.31
CA LYS A 126 -3.12 -15.05 -0.92
C LYS A 126 -3.41 -15.08 -2.42
N LYS A 127 -2.37 -15.16 -3.24
CA LYS A 127 -2.47 -15.45 -4.67
C LYS A 127 -2.89 -16.91 -4.88
N LYS A 128 -3.26 -17.26 -6.12
CA LYS A 128 -3.61 -18.64 -6.51
C LYS A 128 -2.47 -19.64 -6.29
N ASP A 129 -1.23 -19.18 -6.40
CA ASP A 129 -0.01 -19.97 -6.16
C ASP A 129 0.32 -20.13 -4.65
N GLY A 130 -0.49 -19.58 -3.75
CA GLY A 130 -0.28 -19.64 -2.31
C GLY A 130 0.63 -18.54 -1.75
N SER A 131 1.31 -17.76 -2.61
CA SER A 131 2.17 -16.66 -2.16
C SER A 131 1.36 -15.45 -1.66
N PRO A 132 1.89 -14.67 -0.70
CA PRO A 132 1.25 -13.42 -0.28
C PRO A 132 1.33 -12.35 -1.36
N ARG A 133 0.29 -11.53 -1.45
CA ARG A 133 0.25 -10.27 -2.18
C ARG A 133 0.09 -9.15 -1.17
N PHE A 134 1.06 -8.24 -1.18
CA PHE A 134 1.02 -6.99 -0.44
C PHE A 134 0.07 -6.02 -1.15
N CYS A 135 -1.02 -5.65 -0.49
CA CYS A 135 -2.02 -4.71 -1.02
C CYS A 135 -2.21 -3.55 -0.05
N VAL A 136 -2.51 -2.37 -0.59
CA VAL A 136 -2.93 -1.19 0.17
C VAL A 136 -4.42 -0.97 -0.12
N ASP A 137 -5.22 -0.85 0.93
CA ASP A 137 -6.64 -0.52 0.83
C ASP A 137 -6.78 1.00 0.68
N ASN A 138 -6.78 1.49 -0.57
CA ASN A 138 -6.97 2.91 -0.84
C ASN A 138 -8.46 3.25 -0.68
N TYR A 139 -8.73 4.36 0.01
CA TYR A 139 -10.09 4.89 0.23
C TYR A 139 -10.67 5.55 -1.01
#